data_AF-A0A949TAG6-F1
#
_entry.id   AF-A0A949TAG6-F1
#
_cell.length_a   1.000
_cell.length_b   1.000
_cell.length_c   1.000
_cell.angle_alpha   90.00
_cell.angle_beta   90.00
_cell.angle_gamma   90.00
#
_symmetry.space_group_name_H-M   'P 1'
#
loop_
_entity.id
_entity.type
_entity.pdbx_description
1 polymer ?
#
loop_
_entity_poly.entity_id
_entity_poly.type
_entity_poly.pdbx_seq_one_letter_code
_entity_poly.pdbx_strand_id
1 'polypeptide(L)' 'MVGRKKLDRVSLHARVERGTVDKLKEVAQILGYIYNDEGSTGQLLDAIASGELILIATKNRSDVDKSG' A
#
# COMPACT_ATOMS: atom_id res chain seq x y z
N MET A 1 19.29 3.45 27.15
CA MET A 1 19.44 3.01 25.74
C MET A 1 18.17 2.27 25.35
N VAL A 2 17.22 2.92 24.66
CA VAL A 2 16.04 2.21 24.13
C VAL A 2 16.52 1.41 22.93
N GLY A 3 16.68 0.11 23.11
CA GLY A 3 17.06 -0.81 22.04
C GLY A 3 16.03 -0.67 20.91
N ARG A 4 16.49 -0.28 19.72
CA ARG A 4 15.64 -0.28 18.51
C ARG A 4 15.09 -1.70 18.34
N LYS A 5 13.80 -1.90 18.61
CA LYS A 5 13.10 -3.17 18.38
C LYS A 5 13.31 -3.50 16.91
N LYS A 6 14.07 -4.55 16.61
CA LYS A 6 14.32 -5.03 15.25
C LYS A 6 12.95 -5.48 14.73
N LEU A 7 12.26 -4.59 14.02
CA LEU A 7 11.03 -4.93 13.33
C LEU A 7 11.42 -5.98 12.29
N ASP A 8 10.84 -7.16 12.38
CA ASP A 8 11.05 -8.24 11.42
C ASP A 8 10.36 -7.84 10.10
N ARG A 9 11.07 -7.04 9.30
CA ARG A 9 10.54 -6.45 8.06
C ARG A 9 10.97 -7.33 6.90
N VAL A 10 10.00 -7.69 6.07
CA VAL A 10 10.22 -8.36 4.79
C VAL A 10 10.16 -7.31 3.67
N SER A 11 11.08 -7.40 2.71
CA SER A 11 11.07 -6.56 1.51
C SER A 11 10.23 -7.22 0.42
N LEU A 12 9.18 -6.53 -0.05
CA LEU A 12 8.39 -6.93 -1.19
C LEU A 12 8.84 -6.18 -2.44
N HIS A 13 9.18 -6.91 -3.50
CA HIS A 13 9.43 -6.32 -4.82
C HIS A 13 8.25 -6.62 -5.75
N ALA A 14 7.61 -5.56 -6.25
CA ALA A 14 6.50 -5.66 -7.20
C ALA A 14 6.77 -4.78 -8.42
N ARG A 15 6.42 -5.29 -9.61
CA ARG A 15 6.37 -4.48 -10.84
C ARG A 15 5.01 -3.78 -10.88
N VAL A 16 5.04 -2.45 -10.89
CA VAL A 16 3.84 -1.60 -10.87
C VAL A 16 3.98 -0.50 -11.92
N GLU A 17 2.86 0.13 -12.28
CA GLU A 17 2.87 1.29 -13.17
C GLU A 17 3.64 2.47 -12.56
N ARG A 18 4.15 3.34 -13.43
CA ARG A 18 4.84 4.56 -13.00
C ARG A 18 3.91 5.43 -12.15
N GLY A 19 4.40 5.90 -11.00
CA GLY A 19 3.63 6.73 -10.07
C GLY A 19 2.72 5.94 -9.11
N THR A 20 2.64 4.61 -9.22
CA THR A 20 1.91 3.78 -8.23
C THR A 20 2.44 3.98 -6.81
N VAL A 21 3.76 4.10 -6.67
CA VAL A 21 4.41 4.34 -5.36
C VAL A 21 3.92 5.65 -4.74
N ASP A 22 3.82 6.71 -5.53
CA ASP A 22 3.40 8.03 -5.05
C ASP A 22 1.92 8.01 -4.64
N LYS A 23 1.06 7.40 -5.47
CA LYS A 23 -0.37 7.20 -5.13
C LYS A 23 -0.55 6.37 -3.85
N LEU A 24 0.24 5.32 -3.66
CA LEU A 24 0.16 4.51 -2.43
C LEU A 24 0.61 5.29 -1.20
N LYS A 25 1.60 6.20 -1.34
CA LYS A 25 1.98 7.12 -0.24
C LYS A 25 0.85 8.10 0.08
N GLU A 26 0.21 8.68 -0.93
CA GLU A 26 -0.95 9.58 -0.73
C GLU A 26 -2.09 8.86 0.00
N VAL A 27 -2.43 7.64 -0.42
CA VAL A 27 -3.45 6.83 0.27
C VAL A 27 -3.04 6.54 1.71
N ALA A 28 -1.78 6.18 1.95
CA ALA A 28 -1.29 5.92 3.29
C ALA A 28 -1.31 7.18 4.19
N GLN A 29 -1.05 8.37 3.63
CA GLN A 29 -1.18 9.64 4.35
C GLN A 29 -2.64 9.96 4.68
N ILE A 30 -3.55 9.84 3.69
CA ILE A 30 -4.99 10.11 3.88
C ILE A 30 -5.58 9.20 4.97
N LEU A 31 -5.16 7.93 5.01
CA LEU A 31 -5.64 6.95 5.97
C LEU A 31 -4.88 6.99 7.32
N GLY A 32 -3.88 7.88 7.47
CA GLY A 32 -3.14 8.06 8.73
C GLY A 32 -2.07 6.99 9.01
N TYR A 33 -1.70 6.16 8.03
CA TYR A 33 -0.59 5.20 8.13
C TYR A 33 0.79 5.85 7.89
N ILE A 34 0.82 7.06 7.34
CA ILE A 34 2.01 7.91 7.27
C ILE A 34 1.66 9.26 7.87
N TYR A 35 2.40 9.70 8.88
CA TYR A 35 2.22 10.99 9.54
C TYR A 35 3.56 11.70 9.70
N ASN A 36 3.70 12.94 9.21
CA ASN A 36 4.95 13.73 9.28
C ASN A 36 6.20 12.97 8.81
N ASP A 37 6.11 12.26 7.68
CA ASP A 37 7.17 11.38 7.14
C ASP A 37 7.58 10.20 8.05
N GLU A 38 6.89 10.01 9.18
CA GLU A 38 6.97 8.82 10.01
C GLU A 38 5.88 7.83 9.58
N GLY A 39 6.30 6.71 9.01
CA GLY A 39 5.42 5.65 8.55
C GLY A 39 5.97 4.94 7.32
N SER A 40 5.24 3.94 6.83
CA SER A 40 5.60 3.26 5.58
C SER A 40 4.36 2.78 4.85
N THR A 41 4.41 2.85 3.52
CA THR A 41 3.46 2.15 2.66
C THR A 41 3.35 0.66 3.02
N GLY A 42 4.41 0.05 3.57
CA GLY A 42 4.36 -1.32 4.09
C GLY A 42 3.30 -1.52 5.17
N GLN A 43 3.09 -0.56 6.08
CA GLN A 43 2.08 -0.67 7.13
C GLN A 43 0.65 -0.60 6.58
N LEU A 44 0.44 0.21 5.54
CA LEU A 44 -0.83 0.21 4.80
C LEU A 44 -1.07 -1.17 4.17
N LEU A 45 -0.05 -1.76 3.54
CA LEU A 45 -0.15 -3.08 2.92
C LEU A 45 -0.40 -4.19 3.96
N ASP A 46 0.23 -4.10 5.13
CA ASP A 46 0.02 -5.01 6.24
C ASP A 46 -1.42 -4.92 6.76
N ALA A 47 -1.98 -3.71 6.91
CA ALA A 47 -3.36 -3.51 7.36
C ALA A 47 -4.39 -4.02 6.33
N ILE A 48 -4.09 -3.90 5.04
CA ILE A 48 -4.90 -4.53 3.98
C ILE A 48 -4.83 -6.05 4.11
N ALA A 49 -3.63 -6.62 4.30
CA ALA A 49 -3.43 -8.05 4.39
C ALA A 49 -4.01 -8.67 5.67
N SER A 50 -4.00 -7.93 6.79
CA SER A 50 -4.58 -8.36 8.07
C SER A 50 -6.10 -8.21 8.14
N GLY A 51 -6.71 -7.50 7.17
CA GLY A 51 -8.15 -7.22 7.15
C GLY A 51 -8.57 -6.07 8.06
N GLU A 52 -7.62 -5.34 8.65
CA GLU A 52 -7.88 -4.10 9.39
C GLU A 52 -8.39 -2.98 8.48
N LEU A 53 -7.97 -2.98 7.20
CA LEU A 53 -8.48 -2.09 6.16
C LEU A 53 -9.32 -2.86 5.14
N ILE A 54 -10.59 -2.49 5.01
CA ILE A 54 -11.50 -3.06 4.00
C ILE A 54 -11.46 -2.20 2.74
N LEU A 55 -10.96 -2.78 1.65
CA LEU A 55 -11.00 -2.17 0.32
C LEU A 55 -12.34 -2.48 -0.37
N ILE A 56 -13.15 -1.45 -0.62
CA ILE A 56 -14.36 -1.57 -1.44
C ILE A 56 -13.96 -1.39 -2.90
N ALA A 57 -13.76 -2.50 -3.62
CA ALA A 57 -13.34 -2.47 -5.01
C ALA A 57 -14.54 -2.36 -5.97
N THR A 58 -14.56 -1.32 -6.81
CA THR A 58 -15.40 -1.27 -8.01
C THR A 58 -14.53 -1.62 -9.22
N LYS A 59 -14.67 -2.83 -9.76
CA LYS A 59 -14.01 -3.19 -11.02
C LYS A 59 -14.79 -2.58 -12.18
N ASN A 60 -14.44 -1.36 -12.60
CA ASN A 60 -14.87 -0.88 -13.92
C ASN A 60 -14.16 -1.72 -14.99
N ARG A 61 -14.82 -2.81 -15.43
CA ARG A 61 -14.46 -3.54 -16.65
C ARG A 61 -14.73 -2.61 -17.84
N SER A 62 -13.73 -1.83 -18.21
CA SER A 62 -13.73 -1.11 -19.49
C SER A 62 -12.46 -1.42 -20.27
N ASP A 63 -12.02 -2.69 -20.33
CA ASP A 63 -10.99 -3.12 -21.31
C ASP A 63 -10.85 -4.66 -21.40
N VAL A 64 -11.96 -5.37 -21.59
CA VAL A 64 -11.91 -6.76 -22.10
C VAL A 64 -12.83 -6.86 -23.29
N ASP A 65 -12.49 -6.14 -24.36
CA ASP A 65 -12.95 -6.49 -25.71
C ASP A 65 -11.95 -5.95 -26.75
N LYS A 66 -10.87 -6.71 -26.96
CA LYS A 66 -10.19 -6.80 -28.26
C LYS A 66 -9.68 -8.23 -28.42
N SER A 67 -10.60 -9.15 -28.67
CA SER A 67 -10.29 -10.32 -29.50
C SER A 67 -10.40 -9.85 -30.95
N GLY A 68 -9.26 -9.77 -31.63
CA GLY A 68 -9.13 -9.65 -33.08
C GLY A 68 -7.99 -10.55 -33.52
#